data_AF-A0A1G1F7U1-F1
#
_entry.id   AF-A0A1G1F7U1-F1
#
_cell.length_a   1.000
_cell.length_b   1.000
_cell.length_c   1.000
_cell.angle_alpha   90.00
_cell.angle_beta   90.00
_cell.angle_gamma   90.00
#
_symmetry.space_group_name_H-M   'P 1'
#
loop_
_entity.id
_entity.type
_entity.pdbx_description
1 polymer ?
#
loop_
_entity_poly.entity_id
_entity_poly.type
_entity_poly.pdbx_seq_one_letter_code
_entity_poly.pdbx_strand_id
1 'polypeptide(L)'
;MRPKTAIISGRWSTYYKNHNPYSHINMEIDKIEGTVSFLKKLGINKIILVGPSPEWYPSLPKVLFLSFKNDPMHRLPERMWSGLDESIQHLDKYMHEKADRLDITYVSPFNALCNTEGCLTRLGDKPKDLVIGDGMHFTPSGSRFFINSVLANMSLDK
;
A
#
# COMPACT_ATOMS: atom_id res chain seq x y z
N MET A 1 -17.66 -14.06 19.08
CA MET A 1 -17.32 -14.44 17.69
C MET A 1 -15.81 -14.67 17.61
N ARG A 2 -15.32 -15.80 17.10
CA ARG A 2 -13.86 -16.07 16.91
C ARG A 2 -13.60 -16.17 15.40
N PRO A 3 -12.99 -15.14 14.77
CA PRO A 3 -12.79 -15.15 13.33
C PRO A 3 -11.77 -16.23 12.93
N LYS A 4 -11.97 -16.84 11.75
CA LYS A 4 -11.01 -17.79 11.17
C LYS A 4 -9.79 -17.10 10.55
N THR A 5 -9.91 -15.81 10.24
CA THR A 5 -8.86 -15.00 9.61
C THR A 5 -8.88 -13.60 10.18
N ALA A 6 -7.71 -13.04 10.48
CA ALA A 6 -7.54 -11.63 10.80
C ALA A 6 -6.85 -10.92 9.63
N ILE A 7 -7.40 -9.80 9.18
CA ILE A 7 -6.78 -8.92 8.20
C ILE A 7 -6.40 -7.64 8.94
N ILE A 8 -5.12 -7.29 8.91
CA ILE A 8 -4.59 -6.08 9.54
C ILE A 8 -4.17 -5.12 8.43
N SER A 9 -4.78 -3.93 8.41
CA SER A 9 -4.51 -2.86 7.46
C SER A 9 -4.57 -1.52 8.19
N GLY A 10 -3.76 -0.55 7.77
CA GLY A 10 -3.68 0.74 8.43
C GLY A 10 -2.92 1.78 7.60
N ARG A 11 -2.84 3.01 8.13
CA ARG A 11 -2.02 4.09 7.57
C ARG A 11 -0.57 3.95 8.05
N TRP A 12 0.16 3.02 7.46
CA TRP A 12 1.49 2.61 7.93
C TRP A 12 2.54 3.73 7.90
N SER A 13 2.43 4.65 6.95
CA SER A 13 3.34 5.81 6.82
C SER A 13 3.43 6.65 8.10
N THR A 14 2.33 6.75 8.87
CA THR A 14 2.30 7.44 10.17
C THR A 14 3.20 6.78 11.22
N TYR A 15 3.28 5.45 11.21
CA TYR A 15 4.05 4.66 12.19
C TYR A 15 5.51 4.43 11.75
N TYR A 16 5.84 4.78 10.51
CA TYR A 16 7.17 4.69 9.95
C TYR A 16 7.97 5.98 10.12
N LYS A 17 7.31 7.15 10.03
CA LYS A 17 7.97 8.46 9.96
C LYS A 17 8.23 9.14 11.31
N ASN A 18 7.96 8.50 12.44
CA ASN A 18 8.16 9.11 13.75
C ASN A 18 9.60 9.03 14.28
N HIS A 19 10.37 10.07 13.92
CA HIS A 19 11.36 10.84 14.67
C HIS A 19 12.72 10.23 15.10
N ASN A 20 13.75 10.77 14.43
CA ASN A 20 15.17 10.91 14.80
C ASN A 20 16.13 9.82 14.23
N PRO A 21 16.99 10.16 13.24
CA PRO A 21 18.03 9.24 12.74
C PRO A 21 19.12 8.90 13.77
N TYR A 22 19.07 9.48 14.98
CA TYR A 22 19.92 9.17 16.12
C TYR A 22 19.20 8.43 17.26
N SER A 23 17.93 8.06 17.09
CA SER A 23 17.22 7.25 18.11
C SER A 23 17.35 5.76 17.77
N HIS A 24 18.00 5.01 18.66
CA HIS A 24 18.00 3.54 18.65
C HIS A 24 16.64 2.96 19.10
N ILE A 25 15.52 3.62 18.74
CA ILE A 25 14.20 3.36 19.30
C ILE A 25 13.32 2.72 18.23
N ASN A 26 12.88 1.49 18.52
CA ASN A 26 11.95 0.69 17.73
C ASN A 26 10.88 1.55 17.04
N MET A 27 10.73 1.36 15.73
CA MET A 27 9.69 2.06 14.97
C MET A 27 8.33 1.63 15.52
N GLU A 28 7.33 2.53 15.59
CA GLU A 28 6.01 2.16 16.14
C GLU A 28 5.36 1.00 15.39
N ILE A 29 5.70 0.82 14.12
CA ILE A 29 5.31 -0.33 13.31
C ILE A 29 5.72 -1.67 13.93
N ASP A 30 6.79 -1.73 14.73
CA ASP A 30 7.26 -2.95 15.40
C ASP A 30 6.29 -3.48 16.45
N LYS A 31 5.38 -2.64 16.94
CA LYS A 31 4.32 -3.07 17.86
C LYS A 31 3.36 -4.09 17.23
N ILE A 32 3.38 -4.25 15.90
CA ILE A 32 2.62 -5.28 15.19
C ILE A 32 2.93 -6.70 15.70
N GLU A 33 4.16 -6.95 16.16
CA GLU A 33 4.57 -8.26 16.70
C GLU A 33 3.72 -8.65 17.92
N GLY A 34 3.42 -7.68 18.78
CA GLY A 34 2.55 -7.87 19.94
C GLY A 34 1.11 -8.20 19.53
N THR A 35 0.58 -7.51 18.51
CA THR A 35 -0.75 -7.78 17.96
C THR A 35 -0.82 -9.18 17.35
N VAL A 36 0.18 -9.58 16.56
CA VAL A 36 0.25 -10.91 15.94
C VAL A 36 0.33 -11.99 17.01
N SER A 37 1.21 -11.81 18.01
CA SER A 37 1.34 -12.73 19.14
C SER A 37 0.04 -12.89 19.91
N PHE A 38 -0.68 -11.79 20.13
CA PHE A 38 -1.99 -11.81 20.80
C PHE A 38 -3.02 -12.60 19.98
N LEU A 39 -3.12 -12.36 18.68
CA LEU A 39 -4.04 -13.10 17.79
C LEU A 39 -3.72 -14.60 17.74
N LYS A 40 -2.44 -14.97 17.65
CA LYS A 40 -2.00 -16.38 17.72
C LYS A 40 -2.37 -17.03 19.05
N LYS A 41 -2.27 -16.33 20.19
CA LYS A 41 -2.72 -16.83 21.51
C LYS A 41 -4.24 -17.06 21.60
N LEU A 42 -5.03 -16.25 20.88
CA LEU A 42 -6.46 -16.50 20.71
C LEU A 42 -6.75 -17.64 19.71
N GLY A 43 -5.70 -18.27 19.17
CA GLY A 43 -5.71 -19.32 18.17
C GLY A 43 -6.30 -18.87 16.84
N ILE A 44 -6.03 -17.63 16.44
CA ILE A 44 -6.25 -17.10 15.10
C ILE A 44 -4.92 -17.21 14.36
N ASN A 45 -4.73 -18.29 13.59
CA ASN A 45 -3.44 -18.57 12.93
C ASN A 45 -3.36 -17.98 11.51
N LYS A 46 -4.49 -17.78 10.84
CA LYS A 46 -4.51 -17.14 9.52
C LYS A 46 -4.56 -15.62 9.68
N ILE A 47 -3.39 -15.00 9.64
CA ILE A 47 -3.24 -13.55 9.77
C ILE A 47 -2.69 -13.01 8.45
N ILE A 48 -3.33 -11.99 7.90
CA ILE A 48 -2.93 -11.29 6.68
C ILE A 48 -2.58 -9.86 7.05
N LEU A 49 -1.33 -9.47 6.82
CA LEU A 49 -0.87 -8.09 6.93
C LEU A 49 -0.93 -7.45 5.55
N VAL A 50 -1.75 -6.41 5.40
CA VAL A 50 -1.82 -5.61 4.17
C VAL A 50 -0.86 -4.44 4.31
N GLY A 51 0.12 -4.35 3.41
CA GLY A 51 1.13 -3.29 3.36
C GLY A 51 0.59 -1.91 2.99
N PRO A 52 1.48 -0.91 2.84
CA PRO A 52 1.07 0.43 2.45
C PRO A 52 0.66 0.50 0.97
N SER A 53 -0.31 1.37 0.67
CA SER A 53 -0.61 1.81 -0.70
C SER A 53 0.36 2.90 -1.13
N PRO A 54 0.61 3.06 -2.45
CA PRO A 54 1.34 4.22 -2.94
C PRO A 54 0.65 5.52 -2.50
N GLU A 55 1.45 6.48 -2.06
CA GLU A 55 0.97 7.78 -1.59
C GLU A 55 1.52 8.90 -2.49
N TRP A 56 0.68 9.89 -2.78
CA TRP A 56 1.04 11.08 -3.57
C TRP A 56 0.94 12.35 -2.74
N TYR A 57 1.91 13.24 -2.92
CA TYR A 57 1.89 14.58 -2.33
C TYR A 57 1.84 15.67 -3.42
N PRO A 58 0.95 16.68 -3.30
CA PRO A 58 -0.07 16.86 -2.25
C PRO A 58 -1.32 15.97 -2.43
N SER A 59 -1.55 15.43 -3.63
CA SER A 59 -2.57 14.41 -3.92
C SER A 59 -2.40 13.88 -5.34
N LEU A 60 -2.88 12.66 -5.62
CA LEU A 60 -2.85 12.08 -6.97
C LEU A 60 -3.58 12.97 -7.99
N PRO A 61 -4.83 13.44 -7.77
CA PRO A 61 -5.51 14.29 -8.75
C PRO A 61 -4.74 15.57 -9.08
N LYS A 62 -4.11 16.20 -8.08
CA LYS A 62 -3.35 17.44 -8.30
C LYS A 62 -2.06 17.18 -9.06
N VAL A 63 -1.31 16.15 -8.70
CA VAL A 63 -0.07 15.79 -9.41
C VAL A 63 -0.37 15.35 -10.84
N LEU A 64 -1.43 14.55 -11.04
CA LEU A 64 -1.84 14.09 -12.36
C LEU A 64 -2.28 15.26 -13.26
N PHE A 65 -3.03 16.22 -12.72
CA PHE A 65 -3.39 17.45 -13.44
C PHE A 65 -2.16 18.27 -13.84
N LEU A 66 -1.18 18.42 -12.95
CA LEU A 66 0.06 19.13 -13.27
C LEU A 66 0.88 18.39 -14.34
N SER A 67 0.92 17.05 -14.28
CA SER A 67 1.55 16.22 -15.31
C SER A 67 0.90 16.43 -16.68
N PHE A 68 -0.44 16.36 -16.73
CA PHE A 68 -1.21 16.63 -17.94
C PHE A 68 -0.96 18.04 -18.50
N LYS A 69 -0.99 19.06 -17.63
CA LYS A 69 -0.78 20.46 -18.03
C LYS A 69 0.62 20.71 -18.58
N ASN A 70 1.61 19.99 -18.09
CA ASN A 70 3.02 20.19 -18.45
C ASN A 70 3.47 19.30 -19.62
N ASP A 71 2.71 18.26 -19.98
CA ASP A 71 2.98 17.47 -21.18
C ASP A 71 2.50 18.23 -22.43
N PRO A 72 3.37 18.52 -23.41
CA PRO A 72 2.97 19.20 -24.65
C PRO A 72 1.84 18.49 -25.41
N MET A 73 1.77 17.16 -25.28
CA MET A 73 0.72 16.33 -25.88
C MET A 73 -0.53 16.18 -25.00
N HIS A 74 -0.54 16.78 -23.80
CA HIS A 74 -1.65 16.71 -22.86
C HIS A 74 -2.06 15.25 -22.55
N ARG A 75 -1.10 14.34 -22.40
CA ARG A 75 -1.40 12.94 -22.05
C ARG A 75 -1.67 12.81 -20.56
N LEU A 76 -2.63 11.96 -20.23
CA LEU A 76 -2.87 11.50 -18.86
C LEU A 76 -2.12 10.19 -18.65
N PRO A 77 -0.96 10.20 -17.95
CA PRO A 77 -0.16 9.00 -17.77
C PRO A 77 -0.94 7.95 -16.97
N GLU A 78 -0.98 6.71 -17.47
CA GLU A 78 -1.54 5.57 -16.73
C GLU A 78 -0.72 5.26 -15.47
N ARG A 79 0.61 5.43 -15.56
CA ARG A 79 1.56 5.23 -14.47
C ARG A 79 2.51 6.40 -14.37
N MET A 80 2.87 6.79 -13.15
CA MET A 80 3.87 7.84 -12.96
C MET A 80 4.65 7.68 -11.65
N TRP A 81 5.91 8.11 -11.69
CA TRP A 81 6.73 8.30 -10.50
C TRP A 81 6.55 9.69 -9.86
N SER A 82 6.12 10.68 -10.64
CA SER A 82 6.00 12.05 -10.17
C SER A 82 5.07 12.16 -8.97
N GLY A 83 5.53 12.87 -7.93
CA GLY A 83 4.78 13.15 -6.72
C GLY A 83 4.56 11.97 -5.78
N LEU A 84 5.12 10.79 -6.07
CA LEU A 84 5.08 9.65 -5.16
C LEU A 84 5.98 9.87 -3.94
N ASP A 85 5.54 9.36 -2.80
CA ASP A 85 6.36 9.27 -1.61
C ASP A 85 7.28 8.04 -1.67
N GLU A 86 8.55 8.25 -2.03
CA GLU A 86 9.55 7.18 -2.19
C GLU A 86 9.80 6.36 -0.91
N SER A 87 9.47 6.91 0.26
CA SER A 87 9.59 6.18 1.53
C SER A 87 8.61 5.01 1.63
N ILE A 88 7.53 5.01 0.85
CA ILE A 88 6.52 3.94 0.85
C ILE A 88 7.11 2.63 0.32
N GLN A 89 7.98 2.67 -0.69
CA GLN A 89 8.65 1.45 -1.18
C GLN A 89 9.52 0.81 -0.10
N HIS A 90 10.25 1.63 0.65
CA HIS A 90 11.09 1.18 1.75
C HIS A 90 10.25 0.57 2.88
N LEU A 91 9.13 1.21 3.21
CA LEU A 91 8.17 0.72 4.20
C LEU A 91 7.51 -0.60 3.77
N ASP A 92 7.11 -0.73 2.50
CA ASP A 92 6.54 -1.96 1.96
C ASP A 92 7.52 -3.13 2.12
N LYS A 93 8.77 -2.94 1.70
CA LYS A 93 9.84 -3.93 1.87
C LYS A 93 10.07 -4.28 3.34
N TYR A 94 10.15 -3.28 4.22
CA TYR A 94 10.33 -3.48 5.65
C TYR A 94 9.22 -4.34 6.26
N MET A 95 7.96 -4.04 5.91
CA MET A 95 6.81 -4.76 6.42
C MET A 95 6.70 -6.18 5.85
N HIS A 96 7.12 -6.39 4.60
CA HIS A 96 7.22 -7.72 4.01
C HIS A 96 8.18 -8.60 4.82
N GLU A 97 9.41 -8.14 5.03
CA GLU A 97 10.41 -8.87 5.83
C GLU A 97 9.94 -9.12 7.27
N LYS A 98 9.19 -8.18 7.86
CA LYS A 98 8.60 -8.37 9.19
C LYS A 98 7.49 -9.43 9.18
N ALA A 99 6.62 -9.45 8.18
CA ALA A 99 5.60 -10.47 8.02
C ALA A 99 6.21 -11.88 7.87
N ASP A 100 7.29 -12.00 7.09
CA ASP A 100 8.04 -13.25 6.92
C ASP A 100 8.59 -13.76 8.26
N ARG A 101 9.25 -12.88 9.04
CA ARG A 101 9.77 -13.24 10.37
C ARG A 101 8.67 -13.65 11.35
N LEU A 102 7.47 -13.10 11.19
CA LEU A 102 6.32 -13.40 12.04
C LEU A 102 5.53 -14.62 11.59
N ASP A 103 5.89 -15.23 10.45
CA ASP A 103 5.17 -16.34 9.83
C ASP A 103 3.68 -16.01 9.68
N ILE A 104 3.41 -14.94 8.92
CA ILE A 104 2.07 -14.47 8.54
C ILE A 104 2.05 -14.09 7.06
N THR A 105 0.87 -14.08 6.43
CA THR A 105 0.74 -13.71 5.02
C THR A 105 0.91 -12.20 4.85
N TYR A 106 1.74 -11.78 3.91
CA TYR A 106 1.85 -10.38 3.48
C TYR A 106 1.14 -10.15 2.14
N VAL A 107 0.42 -9.04 2.03
CA VAL A 107 -0.16 -8.56 0.77
C VAL A 107 0.33 -7.15 0.54
N SER A 108 1.00 -6.91 -0.60
CA SER A 108 1.55 -5.59 -0.96
C SER A 108 0.64 -4.85 -1.93
N PRO A 109 -0.06 -3.79 -1.51
CA PRO A 109 -0.72 -2.88 -2.45
C PRO A 109 0.29 -2.10 -3.31
N PHE A 110 1.48 -1.81 -2.78
CA PHE A 110 2.54 -1.15 -3.54
C PHE A 110 2.94 -1.97 -4.77
N ASN A 111 3.33 -3.24 -4.59
CA ASN A 111 3.73 -4.10 -5.71
C ASN A 111 2.57 -4.46 -6.64
N ALA A 112 1.32 -4.47 -6.14
CA ALA A 112 0.14 -4.68 -6.98
C ALA A 112 -0.18 -3.48 -7.90
N LEU A 113 0.25 -2.27 -7.50
CA LEU A 113 -0.08 -1.02 -8.20
C LEU A 113 1.12 -0.39 -8.90
N CYS A 114 2.35 -0.76 -8.55
CA CYS A 114 3.57 -0.15 -9.03
C CYS A 114 4.44 -1.13 -9.82
N ASN A 115 5.08 -0.64 -10.88
CA ASN A 115 6.06 -1.39 -11.67
C ASN A 115 7.20 -0.45 -12.08
N THR A 116 8.05 -0.86 -13.03
CA THR A 116 9.18 -0.05 -13.53
C THR A 116 8.78 1.29 -14.13
N GLU A 117 7.54 1.44 -14.61
CA GLU A 117 7.00 2.68 -15.20
C GLU A 117 6.37 3.62 -14.15
N GLY A 118 6.24 3.14 -12.90
CA GLY A 118 5.64 3.87 -11.79
C GLY A 118 4.36 3.24 -11.27
N CYS A 119 3.69 3.97 -10.38
CA CYS A 119 2.45 3.52 -9.78
C CYS A 119 1.24 3.92 -10.62
N LEU A 120 0.26 3.02 -10.68
CA LEU A 120 -0.98 3.18 -11.42
C LEU A 120 -1.78 4.38 -10.90
N THR A 121 -2.10 5.31 -11.80
CA THR A 121 -2.84 6.53 -11.49
C THR A 121 -4.33 6.37 -11.78
N ARG A 122 -4.67 5.60 -12.83
CA ARG A 122 -6.02 5.49 -13.36
C ARG A 122 -6.25 4.15 -14.05
N LEU A 123 -7.52 3.75 -14.11
CA LEU A 123 -8.03 2.54 -14.76
C LEU A 123 -8.85 2.85 -16.02
N GLY A 124 -8.97 4.14 -16.36
CA GLY A 124 -9.81 4.68 -17.42
C GLY A 124 -9.67 6.19 -17.51
N ASP A 125 -10.54 6.82 -18.31
CA ASP A 125 -10.42 8.25 -18.64
C ASP A 125 -11.34 9.16 -17.81
N LYS A 126 -12.17 8.61 -16.90
CA LYS A 126 -13.08 9.41 -16.06
C LYS A 126 -12.46 9.70 -14.70
N PRO A 127 -12.83 10.81 -14.02
CA PRO A 127 -12.34 11.09 -12.66
C PRO A 127 -12.58 9.96 -11.65
N LYS A 128 -13.65 9.20 -11.79
CA LYS A 128 -13.97 8.03 -10.94
C LYS A 128 -13.07 6.81 -11.19
N ASP A 129 -12.27 6.84 -12.25
CA ASP A 129 -11.38 5.75 -12.64
C ASP A 129 -9.96 5.97 -12.08
N LEU A 130 -9.70 7.06 -11.35
CA LEU A 130 -8.46 7.21 -10.59
C LEU A 130 -8.32 6.08 -9.57
N VAL A 131 -7.10 5.60 -9.33
CA VAL A 131 -6.85 4.54 -8.33
C VAL A 131 -6.94 5.08 -6.91
N ILE A 132 -6.38 6.27 -6.68
CA ILE A 132 -6.40 6.99 -5.40
C ILE A 132 -7.23 8.27 -5.59
N GLY A 133 -8.17 8.51 -4.67
CA GLY A 133 -9.05 9.68 -4.72
C GLY A 133 -8.41 10.96 -4.20
N ASP A 134 -7.46 10.83 -3.28
CA ASP A 134 -6.72 11.94 -2.65
C ASP A 134 -5.20 11.69 -2.67
N GLY A 135 -4.51 11.77 -1.53
CA GLY A 135 -3.10 11.41 -1.42
C GLY A 135 -2.83 9.94 -1.08
N MET A 136 -3.81 9.19 -0.58
CA MET A 136 -3.57 7.84 -0.03
C MET A 136 -4.79 6.90 -0.02
N HIS A 137 -6.02 7.40 -0.13
CA HIS A 137 -7.23 6.57 -0.08
C HIS A 137 -7.62 6.07 -1.47
N PHE A 138 -7.83 4.76 -1.61
CA PHE A 138 -8.36 4.19 -2.84
C PHE A 138 -9.75 4.75 -3.18
N THR A 139 -9.99 4.94 -4.46
CA THR A 139 -11.36 5.03 -4.98
C THR A 139 -12.02 3.63 -4.94
N PRO A 140 -13.34 3.53 -5.14
CA PRO A 140 -13.99 2.23 -5.27
C PRO A 140 -13.45 1.38 -6.43
N SER A 141 -13.05 2.00 -7.55
CA SER A 141 -12.47 1.29 -8.70
C SER A 141 -11.05 0.82 -8.39
N GLY A 142 -10.22 1.66 -7.78
CA GLY A 142 -8.88 1.31 -7.32
C GLY A 142 -8.87 0.16 -6.31
N SER A 143 -9.78 0.18 -5.33
CA SER A 143 -9.92 -0.90 -4.35
C SER A 143 -10.31 -2.24 -4.99
N ARG A 144 -11.27 -2.23 -5.93
CA ARG A 144 -11.64 -3.44 -6.69
C ARG A 144 -10.49 -3.96 -7.54
N PHE A 145 -9.75 -3.08 -8.20
CA PHE A 145 -8.58 -3.47 -8.98
C PHE A 145 -7.53 -4.14 -8.08
N PHE A 146 -7.18 -3.52 -6.96
CA PHE A 146 -6.23 -4.07 -6.01
C PHE A 146 -6.63 -5.48 -5.54
N ILE A 147 -7.87 -5.65 -5.07
CA ILE A 147 -8.34 -6.96 -4.60
C ILE A 147 -8.31 -8.01 -5.72
N ASN A 148 -8.71 -7.66 -6.94
CA ASN A 148 -8.65 -8.58 -8.08
C ASN A 148 -7.20 -8.99 -8.41
N SER A 149 -6.26 -8.04 -8.39
CA SER A 149 -4.83 -8.33 -8.61
C SER A 149 -4.26 -9.26 -7.55
N VAL A 150 -4.63 -9.06 -6.28
CA VAL A 150 -4.21 -9.94 -5.17
C VAL A 150 -4.79 -11.34 -5.33
N LEU A 151 -6.10 -11.46 -5.62
CA LEU A 151 -6.76 -12.76 -5.78
C LEU A 151 -6.22 -13.55 -6.97
N ALA A 152 -5.87 -12.87 -8.07
CA ALA A 152 -5.23 -13.50 -9.21
C ALA A 152 -3.87 -14.11 -8.81
N ASN A 153 -3.03 -13.35 -8.11
CA ASN A 153 -1.72 -13.84 -7.65
C ASN A 153 -1.84 -14.99 -6.64
N MET A 154 -2.72 -14.88 -5.63
CA MET A 154 -2.93 -15.95 -4.65
C MET A 154 -3.53 -17.24 -5.25
N SER A 155 -4.10 -17.17 -6.46
CA SER A 155 -4.60 -18.35 -7.18
C SER A 155 -3.52 -19.05 -7.99
N LEU A 156 -2.39 -18.38 -8.26
CA LEU A 156 -1.23 -18.95 -8.95
C LEU A 156 -0.28 -19.68 -7.99
N ASP A 157 -0.37 -19.41 -6.69
CA ASP A 157 0.44 -20.05 -5.63
C ASP A 157 -0.19 -21.35 -5.07
N LYS A 158 -1.19 -21.91 -5.76
CA LYS A 158 -1.85 -23.19 -5.43
C LYS A 158 -1.52 -24.26 -6.46
#